data_AF-T1AAQ8-F1
#
_entry.id   AF-T1AAQ8-F1
#
_cell.length_a   1.000
_cell.length_b   1.000
_cell.length_c   1.000
_cell.angle_alpha   90.00
_cell.angle_beta   90.00
_cell.angle_gamma   90.00
#
_symmetry.space_group_name_H-M   'P 1'
#
loop_
_entity.id
_entity.type
_entity.pdbx_description
1 polymer ?
#
loop_
_entity_poly.entity_id
_entity_poly.type
_entity_poly.pdbx_seq_one_letter_code
_entity_poly.pdbx_strand_id
1 'polypeptide(L)'
;CSPTTSEASGRALDKYRSPPSSRLRNNRTGELGRTLSGDGIYKLVRSYAKKLGVTIGAHALRATAATNALEHEADIAKVQEWLGHANIATTRLYDRRKSRPEDSPTFKVSY
;
A
#
# COMPACT_ATOMS: atom_id res chain seq x y z
N CYS A 1 -6.18 -45.09 -39.96
CA CYS A 1 -5.80 -43.81 -40.59
C CYS A 1 -5.58 -42.76 -39.52
N SER A 2 -4.34 -42.34 -39.31
CA SER A 2 -4.00 -41.14 -38.56
C SER A 2 -3.87 -39.95 -39.52
N PRO A 3 -4.31 -38.77 -39.11
CA PRO A 3 -3.53 -37.53 -39.26
C PRO A 3 -3.52 -36.80 -37.90
N THR A 4 -2.39 -36.66 -37.19
CA THR A 4 -1.38 -35.58 -37.23
C THR A 4 -1.89 -34.14 -37.29
N THR A 5 -1.37 -33.36 -36.31
CA THR A 5 -1.07 -31.91 -36.33
C THR A 5 -2.03 -30.99 -35.55
N SER A 6 -1.44 -30.38 -34.51
CA SER A 6 -1.58 -28.96 -34.12
C SER A 6 -2.96 -28.46 -33.73
N GLU A 7 -3.17 -28.15 -32.45
CA GLU A 7 -2.85 -26.84 -31.89
C GLU A 7 -3.40 -26.77 -30.47
N ALA A 8 -2.49 -26.75 -29.49
CA ALA A 8 -2.82 -26.46 -28.12
C ALA A 8 -3.49 -25.08 -28.07
N SER A 9 -4.74 -25.04 -27.61
CA SER A 9 -5.48 -23.81 -27.37
C SER A 9 -4.74 -22.94 -26.34
N GLY A 10 -3.83 -22.11 -26.83
CA GLY A 10 -3.18 -21.04 -26.09
C GLY A 10 -4.24 -20.06 -25.64
N ARG A 11 -4.70 -20.23 -24.40
CA ARG A 11 -5.63 -19.33 -23.72
C ARG A 11 -5.12 -17.89 -23.83
N ALA A 12 -5.94 -17.06 -24.48
CA ALA A 12 -5.82 -15.62 -24.54
C ALA A 12 -5.52 -15.01 -23.15
N LEU A 13 -4.30 -14.51 -22.97
CA LEU A 13 -3.91 -13.65 -21.85
C LEU A 13 -3.83 -12.17 -22.24
N ASP A 14 -4.45 -11.77 -23.35
CA ASP A 14 -4.49 -10.36 -23.78
C ASP A 14 -5.74 -9.64 -23.22
N LYS A 15 -5.87 -9.58 -21.88
CA LYS A 15 -6.90 -8.76 -21.22
C LYS A 15 -6.36 -7.79 -20.17
N TYR A 16 -5.03 -7.75 -19.97
CA TYR A 16 -4.36 -6.80 -19.07
C TYR A 16 -3.16 -6.12 -19.74
N ARG A 17 -3.30 -5.71 -21.01
CA ARG A 17 -2.39 -4.75 -21.63
C ARG A 17 -2.57 -3.40 -20.92
N SER A 18 -1.94 -3.26 -19.75
CA SER A 18 -1.83 -2.00 -19.04
C SER A 18 -1.20 -0.96 -19.98
N PRO A 19 -1.60 0.32 -19.94
CA PRO A 19 -0.97 1.36 -20.75
C PRO A 19 0.55 1.32 -20.55
N PRO A 20 1.37 1.71 -21.55
CA PRO A 20 2.82 1.62 -21.46
C PRO A 20 3.30 2.33 -20.19
N SER A 21 3.65 1.53 -19.18
CA SER A 21 4.07 2.03 -17.87
C SER A 21 5.53 2.44 -17.98
N SER A 22 5.80 3.62 -18.52
CA SER A 22 7.17 4.13 -18.60
C SER A 22 7.27 5.54 -18.03
N ARG A 23 7.14 5.62 -16.71
CA ARG A 23 7.74 6.72 -15.92
C ARG A 23 8.57 6.21 -14.74
N LEU A 24 8.73 4.90 -14.60
CA LEU A 24 9.62 4.30 -13.62
C LEU A 24 10.82 3.75 -14.39
N ARG A 25 12.04 4.05 -13.91
CA ARG A 25 13.29 3.56 -14.49
C ARG A 25 14.00 2.70 -13.47
N ASN A 26 14.68 1.66 -13.92
CA ASN A 26 15.53 0.88 -13.04
C ASN A 26 16.82 1.67 -12.79
N ASN A 27 17.12 2.01 -11.53
CA ASN A 27 18.34 2.74 -11.19
C ASN A 27 19.65 2.00 -11.55
N ARG A 28 19.59 0.68 -11.78
CA ARG A 28 20.74 -0.14 -12.16
C ARG A 28 20.87 -0.35 -13.67
N THR A 29 19.75 -0.48 -14.40
CA THR A 29 19.76 -0.85 -15.83
C THR A 29 19.14 0.19 -16.75
N GLY A 30 18.63 1.30 -16.22
CA GLY A 30 17.97 2.38 -16.97
C GLY A 30 16.56 2.02 -17.47
N GLU A 31 16.33 0.76 -17.80
CA GLU A 31 15.09 0.26 -18.40
C GLU A 31 14.37 -0.74 -17.48
N LEU A 32 13.03 -0.68 -17.50
CA LEU A 32 12.16 -1.69 -16.92
C LEU A 32 11.65 -2.60 -18.04
N GLY A 33 12.24 -3.79 -18.20
CA GLY A 33 11.79 -4.78 -19.19
C GLY A 33 10.37 -5.31 -18.95
N ARG A 34 9.78 -5.03 -17.79
CA ARG A 34 8.38 -5.31 -17.46
C ARG A 34 7.83 -4.25 -16.50
N THR A 35 6.51 -4.10 -16.49
CA THR A 35 5.81 -3.23 -15.55
C THR A 35 6.07 -3.67 -14.10
N LEU A 36 6.09 -2.72 -13.16
CA LEU A 36 6.26 -3.05 -11.75
C LEU A 36 5.03 -3.78 -11.23
N SER A 37 5.16 -5.08 -10.98
CA SER A 37 4.08 -5.90 -10.43
C SER A 37 3.95 -5.68 -8.92
N GLY A 38 2.72 -5.69 -8.38
CA GLY A 38 2.48 -5.58 -6.94
C GLY A 38 3.19 -6.65 -6.10
N ASP A 39 3.32 -7.86 -6.64
CA ASP A 39 4.09 -8.95 -6.02
C ASP A 39 5.58 -8.62 -5.86
N GLY A 40 6.16 -7.87 -6.81
CA GLY A 40 7.55 -7.41 -6.74
C GLY A 40 7.77 -6.42 -5.59
N ILE A 41 6.83 -5.50 -5.40
CA ILE A 41 6.84 -4.55 -4.28
C ILE A 41 6.70 -5.31 -2.96
N TYR A 42 5.78 -6.29 -2.90
CA TYR A 42 5.58 -7.11 -1.71
C TYR A 42 6.85 -7.88 -1.31
N LYS A 43 7.51 -8.53 -2.28
CA LYS A 43 8.77 -9.24 -2.06
C LYS A 43 9.89 -8.30 -1.63
N LEU A 44 9.96 -7.10 -2.19
CA LEU A 44 10.93 -6.08 -1.79
C LEU A 44 10.73 -5.68 -0.33
N VAL A 45 9.51 -5.32 0.07
CA VAL A 45 9.17 -4.97 1.45
C VAL A 45 9.49 -6.12 2.41
N ARG A 46 9.11 -7.36 2.05
CA ARG A 46 9.46 -8.55 2.86
C ARG A 46 10.97 -8.75 2.99
N SER A 47 11.75 -8.45 1.95
CA SER A 47 13.21 -8.62 2.01
C SER A 47 13.86 -7.68 3.03
N TYR A 48 13.39 -6.43 3.12
CA TYR A 48 13.83 -5.47 4.14
C TYR A 48 13.31 -5.86 5.53
N ALA A 49 12.05 -6.25 5.63
CA ALA A 49 11.45 -6.73 6.88
C ALA A 49 12.24 -7.90 7.48
N LYS A 50 12.65 -8.87 6.64
CA LYS A 50 13.47 -10.01 7.05
C LYS A 50 14.86 -9.59 7.55
N LYS A 51 15.51 -8.61 6.91
CA LYS A 51 16.82 -8.08 7.35
C LYS A 51 16.74 -7.43 8.73
N LEU A 52 15.60 -6.83 9.03
CA LEU A 52 15.33 -6.16 10.32
C LEU A 52 14.73 -7.12 11.37
N GLY A 53 14.45 -8.38 11.01
CA GLY A 53 13.83 -9.35 11.92
C GLY A 53 12.36 -9.05 12.28
N VAL A 54 11.69 -8.18 11.52
CA VAL A 54 10.29 -7.79 11.78
C VAL A 54 9.33 -8.39 10.76
N THR A 55 8.12 -8.73 11.18
CA THR A 55 7.08 -9.25 10.27
C THR A 55 6.17 -8.11 9.82
N ILE A 56 6.65 -7.28 8.90
CA ILE A 56 5.87 -6.17 8.33
C ILE A 56 5.55 -6.41 6.86
N GLY A 57 4.37 -5.93 6.44
CA GLY A 57 3.92 -5.95 5.05
C GLY A 57 3.38 -4.59 4.62
N ALA A 58 2.98 -4.49 3.35
CA ALA A 58 2.48 -3.23 2.76
C ALA A 58 1.34 -2.59 3.56
N HIS A 59 0.46 -3.39 4.17
CA HIS A 59 -0.63 -2.88 4.99
C HIS A 59 -0.15 -2.22 6.30
N ALA A 60 0.84 -2.82 6.96
CA ALA A 60 1.43 -2.25 8.17
C ALA A 60 2.11 -0.90 7.87
N LEU A 61 2.86 -0.82 6.77
CA LEU A 61 3.46 0.43 6.31
C LEU A 61 2.42 1.52 6.03
N ARG A 62 1.29 1.14 5.41
CA ARG A 62 0.18 2.06 5.16
C ARG A 62 -0.46 2.58 6.45
N ALA A 63 -0.62 1.72 7.45
CA ALA A 63 -1.12 2.12 8.78
C ALA A 63 -0.15 3.09 9.47
N THR A 64 1.15 2.83 9.41
CA THR A 64 2.18 3.73 9.96
C THR A 64 2.16 5.09 9.25
N ALA A 65 2.07 5.12 7.92
CA ALA A 65 2.00 6.38 7.17
C ALA A 65 0.75 7.20 7.54
N ALA A 66 -0.41 6.56 7.69
CA ALA A 66 -1.64 7.21 8.12
C ALA A 66 -1.52 7.77 9.55
N THR A 67 -0.97 6.99 10.47
CA THR A 67 -0.78 7.40 11.87
C THR A 67 0.19 8.59 11.96
N ASN A 68 1.36 8.51 11.31
CA ASN A 68 2.35 9.59 11.32
C ASN A 68 1.77 10.89 10.74
N ALA A 69 1.00 10.82 9.65
CA ALA A 69 0.40 12.02 9.07
C ALA A 69 -0.57 12.69 10.06
N LEU A 70 -1.40 11.90 10.75
CA LEU A 70 -2.38 12.41 11.72
C LEU A 70 -1.71 12.92 13.01
N GLU A 71 -0.60 12.31 13.43
CA GLU A 71 0.21 12.77 14.56
C GLU A 71 0.87 14.14 14.28
N HIS A 72 1.26 14.40 13.04
CA HIS A 72 1.80 15.70 12.59
C HIS A 72 0.70 16.70 12.16
N GLU A 73 -0.48 16.63 12.78
CA GLU A 73 -1.59 17.56 12.60
C GLU A 73 -2.13 17.67 11.17
N ALA A 74 -1.88 16.67 10.30
CA ALA A 74 -2.50 16.66 8.99
C ALA A 74 -4.03 16.56 9.11
N ASP A 75 -4.73 17.26 8.21
CA ASP A 75 -6.17 17.17 8.11
C ASP A 75 -6.60 15.75 7.71
N ILE A 76 -7.55 15.20 8.47
CA ILE A 76 -8.10 13.86 8.27
C ILE A 76 -8.73 13.70 6.88
N ALA A 77 -9.31 14.76 6.32
CA ALA A 77 -9.88 14.73 4.96
C ALA A 77 -8.77 14.52 3.91
N LYS A 78 -7.62 15.19 4.10
CA LYS A 78 -6.46 15.07 3.22
C LYS A 78 -5.78 13.71 3.34
N VAL A 79 -5.70 13.16 4.55
CA VAL A 79 -5.20 11.80 4.77
C VAL A 79 -6.15 10.76 4.17
N GLN A 80 -7.47 10.97 4.25
CA GLN A 80 -8.46 10.09 3.63
C GLN A 80 -8.36 10.08 2.10
N GLU A 81 -8.20 11.25 1.47
CA GLU A 81 -7.95 11.37 0.02
C GLU A 81 -6.66 10.65 -0.38
N TRP A 82 -5.56 10.88 0.36
CA TRP A 82 -4.27 10.26 0.09
C TRP A 82 -4.31 8.72 0.18
N LEU A 83 -5.09 8.19 1.12
CA LEU A 83 -5.30 6.75 1.27
C LEU A 83 -6.33 6.23 0.25
N GLY A 84 -7.21 7.06 -0.29
CA GLY A 84 -8.31 6.62 -1.16
C GLY A 84 -9.36 5.81 -0.40
N HIS A 85 -9.60 6.12 0.88
CA HIS A 85 -10.67 5.47 1.64
C HIS A 85 -12.04 6.02 1.20
N ALA A 86 -12.97 5.14 0.86
CA ALA A 86 -14.34 5.52 0.50
C ALA A 86 -15.15 6.05 1.69
N ASN A 87 -14.74 5.73 2.92
CA ASN A 87 -15.42 6.17 4.14
C ASN A 87 -14.40 6.78 5.12
N ILE A 88 -14.66 8.01 5.58
CA ILE A 88 -13.82 8.69 6.57
C ILE A 88 -13.70 7.95 7.91
N ALA A 89 -14.68 7.09 8.23
CA ALA A 89 -14.66 6.27 9.44
C ALA A 89 -13.44 5.33 9.52
N THR A 90 -12.96 4.80 8.39
CA THR A 90 -11.77 3.93 8.37
C THR A 90 -10.49 4.73 8.61
N THR A 91 -10.46 6.02 8.22
CA THR A 91 -9.34 6.92 8.54
C THR A 91 -9.38 7.36 10.00
N ARG A 92 -10.58 7.56 10.58
CA ARG A 92 -10.74 7.90 12.01
C ARG A 92 -10.17 6.83 12.95
N LEU A 93 -10.12 5.56 12.54
CA LEU A 93 -9.49 4.49 13.32
C LEU A 93 -7.98 4.74 13.54
N TYR A 94 -7.32 5.50 12.66
CA TYR A 94 -5.91 5.87 12.80
C TYR A 94 -5.71 7.16 13.61
N ASP A 95 -6.77 7.94 13.87
CA ASP A 95 -6.68 9.18 14.63
C ASP A 95 -6.72 8.89 16.14
N ARG A 96 -5.54 8.72 16.73
CA ARG A 96 -5.37 8.44 18.16
C ARG A 96 -5.49 9.69 19.04
N ARG A 97 -5.63 10.88 18.45
CA ARG A 97 -5.72 12.15 19.21
C ARG A 97 -7.00 12.26 20.03
N LYS A 98 -8.10 11.66 19.57
CA LYS A 98 -9.38 11.67 20.31
C LYS A 98 -9.39 10.79 21.56
N SER A 99 -8.35 9.99 21.77
CA SER A 99 -8.21 9.08 22.91
C SER A 99 -7.26 9.62 23.97
N ARG A 100 -6.83 10.89 23.85
CA ARG A 100 -5.87 11.51 24.75
C ARG A 100 -6.52 11.75 26.13
N PRO A 101 -5.99 11.17 27.22
CA PRO A 101 -6.55 11.34 28.57
C PRO A 101 -6.57 12.81 29.02
N GLU A 102 -5.70 13.66 28.49
CA GLU A 102 -5.64 15.10 28.77
C GLU A 102 -6.84 15.93 28.25
N ASP A 103 -7.61 15.41 27.29
CA ASP A 103 -8.86 16.04 26.81
C ASP A 103 -10.09 15.60 27.65
N SER A 104 -9.88 14.72 28.64
CA SER A 104 -10.96 14.26 29.51
C SER A 104 -11.40 15.36 30.48
N PRO A 105 -12.71 15.60 30.66
CA PRO A 105 -13.24 16.56 31.64
C PRO A 105 -12.73 16.30 33.06
N THR A 106 -12.43 15.04 33.37
CA THR A 106 -11.93 14.59 34.68
C THR A 106 -10.49 15.02 34.94
N PHE A 107 -9.67 15.25 33.90
CA PHE A 107 -8.25 15.61 34.06
C PHE A 107 -8.04 17.08 34.49
N LYS A 108 -9.04 17.94 34.31
CA LYS A 108 -8.99 19.36 34.69
C LYS A 108 -9.54 19.67 36.09
N VAL A 109 -9.98 18.66 36.84
CA VAL A 109 -10.43 18.84 38.22
C VAL A 109 -9.21 18.75 39.14
N SER A 110 -8.59 19.88 39.40
CA SER A 110 -7.64 20.02 40.51
C SER A 110 -8.42 19.92 41.82
N TYR A 111 -8.11 18.93 42.66
CA TYR A 111 -8.48 18.91 44.08
C TYR A 111 -7.45 19.68 44.89
#